data_AF-A0A419KIS2-F1
#
_entry.id   AF-A0A419KIS2-F1
#
_cell.length_a   1.000
_cell.length_b   1.000
_cell.length_c   1.000
_cell.angle_alpha   90.00
_cell.angle_beta   90.00
_cell.angle_gamma   90.00
#
_symmetry.space_group_name_H-M   'P 1'
#
loop_
_entity.id
_entity.type
_entity.pdbx_description
1 polymer ?
#
loop_
_entity_poly.entity_id
_entity_poly.type
_entity_poly.pdbx_seq_one_letter_code
_entity_poly.pdbx_strand_id
1 'polypeptide(L)'
;MEYEGFAYNPFSEEWIEIVDYGIYNPISLAKYGLEHPVLNVGLGVERLAMILYGENDVRRLVYPQFYKELFLTDREIAESLRFREEPSTKEGWRIRDTIIREALKHKDSIGPCQFLIYDGKILGKRVKIYIYEDEEGASLLGAAAENCIFVYDGNIIGAPLKGMNDSPLVRKAREKGFCTGIKYLDGVASYAVAKIEEALRKGLKVADIRIKMVKRLSDVNLELSGTARRFITGQKKRIMVTGPIFLGIRAEISK
;
A
#
# COMPACT_ATOMS: atom_id res chain seq x y z
N MET A 1 26.01 -34.89 -39.31
CA MET A 1 26.84 -33.70 -39.08
C MET A 1 25.99 -32.80 -38.21
N GLU A 2 26.43 -32.62 -36.98
CA GLU A 2 25.74 -31.85 -35.93
C GLU A 2 26.60 -30.62 -35.65
N TYR A 3 25.93 -29.52 -35.36
CA TYR A 3 26.55 -28.22 -35.14
C TYR A 3 25.89 -27.54 -33.95
N GLU A 4 26.71 -26.97 -33.10
CA GLU A 4 26.29 -26.17 -31.97
C GLU A 4 26.41 -24.68 -32.34
N GLY A 5 25.46 -23.86 -31.90
CA GLY A 5 25.52 -22.41 -32.01
C GLY A 5 25.47 -21.77 -30.64
N PHE A 6 26.36 -20.81 -30.41
CA PHE A 6 26.54 -20.13 -29.13
C PHE A 6 26.13 -18.66 -29.22
N ALA A 7 25.60 -18.13 -28.12
CA ALA A 7 25.37 -16.71 -27.92
C ALA A 7 26.12 -16.23 -26.67
N TYR A 8 26.66 -15.02 -26.73
CA TYR A 8 27.34 -14.41 -25.59
C TYR A 8 26.32 -13.89 -24.58
N ASN A 9 26.46 -14.29 -23.31
CA ASN A 9 25.67 -13.78 -22.21
C ASN A 9 26.43 -12.63 -21.51
N PRO A 10 25.99 -11.37 -21.64
CA PRO A 10 26.68 -10.24 -21.01
C PRO A 10 26.58 -10.25 -19.48
N PHE A 11 25.64 -11.01 -18.89
CA PHE A 11 25.45 -11.07 -17.44
C PHE A 11 26.38 -12.06 -16.74
N SER A 12 26.68 -13.19 -17.39
CA SER A 12 27.64 -14.18 -16.89
C SER A 12 29.03 -14.04 -17.52
N GLU A 13 29.18 -13.18 -18.53
CA GLU A 13 30.41 -13.01 -19.32
C GLU A 13 30.88 -14.30 -20.01
N GLU A 14 29.95 -15.19 -20.34
CA GLU A 14 30.23 -16.51 -20.90
C GLU A 14 29.50 -16.75 -22.23
N TRP A 15 30.09 -17.59 -23.08
CA TRP A 15 29.42 -18.10 -24.27
C TRP A 15 28.54 -19.28 -23.88
N ILE A 16 27.25 -19.16 -24.15
CA ILE A 16 26.24 -20.15 -23.84
C ILE A 16 25.75 -20.74 -25.16
N GLU A 17 25.87 -22.04 -25.33
CA GLU A 17 25.27 -22.78 -26.45
C GLU A 17 23.76 -22.49 -26.44
N ILE A 18 23.08 -22.11 -27.52
CA ILE A 18 21.63 -21.85 -27.51
C ILE A 18 20.87 -22.65 -28.57
N VAL A 19 21.58 -23.17 -29.56
CA VAL A 19 20.99 -23.89 -30.69
C VAL A 19 21.85 -25.11 -31.03
N ASP A 20 21.18 -26.21 -31.33
CA ASP A 20 21.78 -27.40 -31.96
C ASP A 20 21.06 -27.62 -33.29
N TYR A 21 21.82 -27.88 -34.35
CA TYR A 21 21.25 -28.18 -35.65
C TYR A 21 22.08 -29.20 -36.41
N GLY A 22 21.39 -29.96 -37.25
CA GLY A 22 22.01 -31.01 -38.04
C GLY A 22 21.08 -31.57 -39.11
N ILE A 23 21.66 -32.32 -40.02
CA ILE A 23 20.91 -33.05 -41.05
C ILE A 23 20.66 -34.46 -40.55
N TYR A 24 19.40 -34.90 -40.58
CA TYR A 24 19.03 -36.25 -40.17
C TYR A 24 19.75 -37.33 -40.98
N ASN A 25 20.11 -38.43 -40.32
CA ASN A 25 20.74 -39.58 -40.96
C ASN A 25 19.77 -40.18 -42.01
N PRO A 26 20.21 -40.40 -43.27
CA PRO A 26 19.38 -41.00 -44.32
C PRO A 26 18.73 -42.34 -43.94
N ILE A 27 19.40 -43.17 -43.13
CA ILE A 27 18.85 -44.45 -42.65
C ILE A 27 17.64 -44.22 -41.75
N SER A 28 17.67 -43.18 -40.91
CA SER A 28 16.53 -42.80 -40.05
C SER A 28 15.38 -42.25 -40.88
N LEU A 29 15.66 -41.42 -41.89
CA LEU A 29 14.65 -40.86 -42.79
C LEU A 29 13.93 -41.94 -43.62
N ALA A 30 14.67 -42.92 -44.12
CA ALA A 30 14.11 -44.05 -44.88
C ALA A 30 13.09 -44.86 -44.09
N LYS A 31 13.25 -45.00 -42.75
CA LYS A 31 12.27 -45.68 -41.88
C LYS A 31 10.91 -44.98 -41.85
N TYR A 32 10.86 -43.69 -42.17
CA TYR A 32 9.64 -42.89 -42.26
C TYR A 32 9.22 -42.61 -43.71
N GLY A 33 9.86 -43.25 -44.70
CA GLY A 33 9.56 -43.05 -46.12
C GLY A 33 9.99 -41.69 -46.68
N LEU A 34 10.98 -41.03 -46.06
CA LEU A 34 11.48 -39.72 -46.49
C LEU A 34 12.72 -39.87 -47.37
N GLU A 35 12.67 -39.35 -48.60
CA GLU A 35 13.73 -39.50 -49.61
C GLU A 35 14.67 -38.28 -49.72
N HIS A 36 14.27 -37.14 -49.14
CA HIS A 36 15.04 -35.91 -49.19
C HIS A 36 15.78 -35.64 -47.88
N PRO A 37 16.98 -35.01 -47.91
CA PRO A 37 17.66 -34.55 -46.70
C PRO A 37 16.80 -33.56 -45.92
N VAL A 38 16.78 -33.69 -44.59
CA VAL A 38 16.01 -32.83 -43.69
C VAL A 38 16.96 -32.18 -42.69
N LEU A 39 16.97 -30.85 -42.64
CA LEU A 39 17.64 -30.05 -41.62
C LEU A 39 16.72 -29.93 -40.40
N ASN A 40 17.23 -30.28 -39.23
CA ASN A 40 16.62 -29.99 -37.94
C ASN A 40 17.39 -28.88 -37.23
N VAL A 41 16.68 -27.94 -36.63
CA VAL A 41 17.23 -26.84 -35.83
C VAL A 41 16.43 -26.75 -34.53
N GLY A 42 17.08 -27.04 -33.42
CA GLY A 42 16.51 -26.95 -32.07
C GLY A 42 17.10 -25.78 -31.30
N LEU A 43 16.27 -24.83 -30.90
CA LEU A 43 16.66 -23.68 -30.07
C LEU A 43 16.14 -23.89 -28.64
N GLY A 44 17.03 -23.76 -27.65
CA GLY A 44 16.65 -23.77 -26.23
C GLY A 44 15.98 -22.46 -25.81
N VAL A 45 14.65 -22.41 -25.78
CA VAL A 45 13.88 -21.19 -25.46
C VAL A 45 14.24 -20.65 -24.09
N GLU A 46 14.31 -21.49 -23.07
CA GLU A 46 14.67 -21.09 -21.70
C GLU A 46 16.07 -20.51 -21.63
N ARG A 47 17.01 -21.07 -22.40
CA ARG A 47 18.41 -20.64 -22.40
C ARG A 47 18.58 -19.29 -23.08
N LEU A 48 17.88 -19.06 -24.18
CA LEU A 48 17.80 -17.74 -24.80
C LEU A 48 17.11 -16.72 -23.88
N ALA A 49 16.01 -17.10 -23.23
CA ALA A 49 15.30 -16.24 -22.29
C ALA A 49 16.17 -15.87 -21.09
N MET A 50 16.97 -16.79 -20.55
CA MET A 50 17.96 -16.50 -19.50
C MET A 50 18.92 -15.39 -19.90
N ILE A 51 19.41 -15.39 -21.15
CA ILE A 51 20.29 -14.33 -21.69
C ILE A 51 19.53 -13.01 -21.82
N LEU A 52 18.32 -13.04 -22.39
CA LEU A 52 17.51 -11.83 -22.64
C LEU A 52 17.08 -11.13 -21.33
N TYR A 53 16.78 -11.91 -20.28
CA TYR A 53 16.30 -11.40 -19.00
C TYR A 53 17.39 -11.31 -17.92
N GLY A 54 18.63 -11.73 -18.23
CA GLY A 54 19.74 -11.72 -17.28
C GLY A 54 19.53 -12.61 -16.06
N GLU A 55 18.90 -13.76 -16.25
CA GLU A 55 18.67 -14.75 -15.19
C GLU A 55 19.67 -15.90 -15.29
N ASN A 56 20.38 -16.17 -14.20
CA ASN A 56 21.40 -17.21 -14.14
C ASN A 56 20.87 -18.57 -13.67
N ASP A 57 19.59 -18.65 -13.25
CA ASP A 57 18.95 -19.89 -12.79
C ASP A 57 17.59 -20.07 -13.48
N VAL A 58 17.49 -21.10 -14.32
CA VAL A 58 16.26 -21.43 -15.06
C VAL A 58 15.05 -21.61 -14.15
N ARG A 59 15.24 -22.05 -12.90
CA ARG A 59 14.15 -22.23 -11.93
C ARG A 59 13.57 -20.90 -11.49
N ARG A 60 14.41 -19.86 -11.37
CA ARG A 60 13.97 -18.49 -11.05
C ARG A 60 13.24 -17.86 -12.24
N LEU A 61 13.59 -18.24 -13.46
CA LEU A 61 12.93 -17.79 -14.69
C LEU A 61 11.56 -18.48 -14.88
N VAL A 62 11.53 -19.81 -14.81
CA VAL A 62 10.35 -20.63 -15.13
C VAL A 62 9.38 -20.74 -13.95
N TYR A 63 9.90 -20.76 -12.72
CA TYR A 63 9.11 -20.92 -11.49
C TYR A 63 9.39 -19.80 -10.46
N PRO A 64 9.26 -18.51 -10.84
CA PRO A 64 9.60 -17.39 -9.96
C PRO A 64 8.84 -17.41 -8.63
N GLN A 65 7.60 -17.89 -8.61
CA GLN A 65 6.78 -18.01 -7.40
C GLN A 65 7.38 -18.89 -6.31
N PHE A 66 8.30 -19.81 -6.65
CA PHE A 66 8.95 -20.71 -5.69
C PHE A 66 10.41 -20.34 -5.41
N TYR A 67 11.08 -19.69 -6.37
CA TYR A 67 12.53 -19.46 -6.31
C TYR A 67 12.95 -17.98 -6.30
N LYS A 68 12.05 -17.04 -6.61
CA LYS A 68 12.29 -15.61 -6.42
C LYS A 68 11.74 -15.16 -5.08
N GLU A 69 12.47 -14.27 -4.43
CA GLU A 69 11.92 -13.55 -3.28
C GLU A 69 10.75 -12.68 -3.76
N LEU A 70 9.68 -12.65 -2.96
CA LEU A 70 8.58 -11.74 -3.20
C LEU A 70 9.16 -10.32 -3.26
N PHE A 71 8.92 -9.65 -4.38
CA PHE A 71 9.25 -8.25 -4.59
C PHE A 71 7.95 -7.49 -4.80
N LEU A 72 7.77 -6.39 -4.05
CA LEU A 72 6.69 -5.44 -4.27
C LEU A 72 7.30 -4.07 -4.52
N THR A 73 6.85 -3.43 -5.58
CA THR A 73 7.15 -2.03 -5.86
C THR A 73 6.49 -1.11 -4.83
N ASP A 74 7.01 0.11 -4.68
CA ASP A 74 6.43 1.12 -3.79
C ASP A 74 4.94 1.38 -4.11
N ARG A 75 4.57 1.32 -5.40
CA ARG A 75 3.19 1.44 -5.86
C ARG A 75 2.32 0.27 -5.41
N GLU A 76 2.77 -0.97 -5.57
CA GLU A 76 2.01 -2.15 -5.13
C GLU A 76 1.82 -2.18 -3.61
N ILE A 77 2.82 -1.74 -2.85
CA ILE A 77 2.69 -1.59 -1.39
C ILE A 77 1.66 -0.51 -1.06
N ALA A 78 1.69 0.63 -1.76
CA ALA A 78 0.73 1.71 -1.59
C ALA A 78 -0.71 1.28 -1.91
N GLU A 79 -0.92 0.57 -3.03
CA GLU A 79 -2.22 0.04 -3.44
C GLU A 79 -2.74 -1.06 -2.49
N SER A 80 -1.85 -1.66 -1.70
CA SER A 80 -2.23 -2.64 -0.67
C SER A 80 -2.73 -2.04 0.65
N LEU A 81 -2.61 -0.72 0.82
CA LEU A 81 -3.14 0.01 1.97
C LEU A 81 -4.64 0.23 1.78
N ARG A 82 -5.41 -0.03 2.84
CA ARG A 82 -6.85 0.22 2.88
C ARG A 82 -7.30 0.71 4.24
N PHE A 83 -8.45 1.38 4.29
CA PHE A 83 -9.11 1.67 5.55
C PHE A 83 -9.64 0.37 6.17
N ARG A 84 -9.49 0.23 7.49
CA ARG A 84 -10.00 -0.94 8.23
C ARG A 84 -11.51 -0.87 8.38
N GLU A 85 -12.00 0.31 8.75
CA GLU A 85 -13.42 0.59 8.92
C GLU A 85 -13.81 1.83 8.14
N GLU A 86 -14.94 1.76 7.45
CA GLU A 86 -15.45 2.84 6.60
C GLU A 86 -16.92 3.11 6.91
N PRO A 87 -17.39 4.34 6.68
CA PRO A 87 -18.81 4.63 6.70
C PRO A 87 -19.55 3.73 5.72
N SER A 88 -20.68 3.20 6.16
CA SER A 88 -21.53 2.31 5.37
C SER A 88 -22.73 3.03 4.76
N THR A 89 -23.02 4.26 5.20
CA THR A 89 -24.12 5.08 4.67
C THR A 89 -23.61 6.27 3.86
N LYS A 90 -24.44 6.76 2.92
CA LYS A 90 -24.13 7.97 2.14
C LYS A 90 -23.98 9.19 3.04
N GLU A 91 -24.81 9.28 4.08
CA GLU A 91 -24.77 10.30 5.11
C GLU A 91 -23.47 10.22 5.91
N GLY A 92 -23.03 9.01 6.26
CA GLY A 92 -21.75 8.77 6.92
C GLY A 92 -20.57 9.34 6.13
N TRP A 93 -20.51 9.07 4.82
CA TRP A 93 -19.48 9.66 3.95
C TRP A 93 -19.51 11.19 3.94
N ARG A 94 -20.69 11.81 3.90
CA ARG A 94 -20.83 13.28 4.00
C ARG A 94 -20.37 13.83 5.35
N ILE A 95 -20.65 13.10 6.43
CA ILE A 95 -20.24 13.48 7.78
C ILE A 95 -18.72 13.36 7.94
N ARG A 96 -18.11 12.31 7.38
CA ARG A 96 -16.66 12.15 7.34
C ARG A 96 -16.01 13.39 6.72
N ASP A 97 -16.48 13.82 5.55
CA ASP A 97 -15.93 15.00 4.87
C ASP A 97 -16.18 16.29 5.67
N THR A 98 -17.31 16.36 6.38
CA THR A 98 -17.63 17.47 7.29
C THR A 98 -16.68 17.51 8.49
N ILE A 99 -16.37 16.36 9.11
CA ILE A 99 -15.39 16.25 10.19
C ILE A 99 -14.04 16.77 9.70
N ILE A 100 -13.56 16.31 8.54
CA ILE A 100 -12.27 16.72 7.97
C ILE A 100 -12.24 18.24 7.77
N ARG A 101 -13.30 18.80 7.15
CA ARG A 101 -13.38 20.23 6.87
C ARG A 101 -13.41 21.08 8.15
N GLU A 102 -14.28 20.75 9.10
CA GLU A 102 -14.41 21.54 10.33
C GLU A 102 -13.17 21.39 11.23
N ALA A 103 -12.58 20.19 11.31
CA ALA A 103 -11.34 19.99 12.05
C ALA A 103 -10.19 20.83 11.48
N LEU A 104 -10.04 20.89 10.15
CA LEU A 104 -9.01 21.75 9.52
C LEU A 104 -9.30 23.24 9.71
N LYS A 105 -10.56 23.65 9.67
CA LYS A 105 -10.98 25.05 9.90
C LYS A 105 -10.67 25.51 11.33
N HIS A 106 -10.86 24.63 12.30
CA HIS A 106 -10.67 24.92 13.73
C HIS A 106 -9.34 24.40 14.28
N LYS A 107 -8.38 24.01 13.42
CA LYS A 107 -7.18 23.25 13.79
C LYS A 107 -6.33 23.89 14.89
N ASP A 108 -6.22 25.22 14.87
CA ASP A 108 -5.36 26.00 15.79
C ASP A 108 -6.13 26.47 17.04
N SER A 109 -7.39 26.03 17.23
CA SER A 109 -8.16 26.35 18.43
C SER A 109 -7.49 25.69 19.65
N ILE A 110 -7.30 26.47 20.72
CA ILE A 110 -6.63 25.99 21.93
C ILE A 110 -7.68 25.36 22.87
N GLY A 111 -7.37 24.18 23.40
CA GLY A 111 -8.18 23.44 24.35
C GLY A 111 -8.21 24.09 25.75
N PRO A 112 -9.26 23.84 26.55
CA PRO A 112 -10.41 22.98 26.22
C PRO A 112 -11.39 23.67 25.24
N CYS A 113 -11.71 23.00 24.14
CA CYS A 113 -12.61 23.52 23.11
C CYS A 113 -13.53 22.43 22.55
N GLN A 114 -14.74 22.80 22.13
CA GLN A 114 -15.73 21.88 21.56
C GLN A 114 -16.54 22.60 20.48
N PHE A 115 -16.74 21.95 19.32
CA PHE A 115 -17.50 22.49 18.20
C PHE A 115 -18.54 21.49 17.72
N LEU A 116 -19.80 21.92 17.57
CA LEU A 116 -20.86 21.13 16.92
C LEU A 116 -20.65 21.18 15.40
N ILE A 117 -20.44 20.03 14.79
CA ILE A 117 -20.15 19.93 13.34
C ILE A 117 -21.30 19.31 12.54
N TYR A 118 -22.23 18.63 13.20
CA TYR A 118 -23.39 18.02 12.56
C TYR A 118 -24.55 17.89 13.55
N ASP A 119 -25.75 18.28 13.15
CA ASP A 119 -27.03 17.96 13.82
C ASP A 119 -28.00 17.51 12.74
N GLY A 120 -28.36 16.23 12.74
CA GLY A 120 -29.20 15.66 11.70
C GLY A 120 -29.61 14.24 12.01
N LYS A 121 -30.13 13.53 11.01
CA LYS A 121 -30.55 12.13 11.14
C LYS A 121 -29.59 11.19 10.42
N ILE A 122 -29.18 10.13 11.11
CA ILE A 122 -28.39 9.03 10.56
C ILE A 122 -29.14 7.74 10.92
N LEU A 123 -29.41 6.88 9.93
CA LEU A 123 -30.16 5.63 10.14
C LEU A 123 -31.50 5.86 10.90
N GLY A 124 -32.18 6.97 10.60
CA GLY A 124 -33.48 7.35 11.19
C GLY A 124 -33.41 7.96 12.60
N LYS A 125 -32.26 7.96 13.27
CA LYS A 125 -32.08 8.55 14.61
C LYS A 125 -31.43 9.92 14.53
N ARG A 126 -31.81 10.84 15.42
CA ARG A 126 -31.19 12.16 15.47
C ARG A 126 -29.84 12.09 16.19
N VAL A 127 -28.81 12.66 15.59
CA VAL A 127 -27.43 12.62 16.08
C VAL A 127 -26.84 14.01 16.04
N LYS A 128 -26.19 14.40 17.13
CA LYS A 128 -25.31 15.57 17.20
C LYS A 128 -23.87 15.11 17.31
N ILE A 129 -23.00 15.61 16.45
CA ILE A 129 -21.58 15.24 16.43
C ILE A 129 -20.76 16.48 16.75
N TYR A 130 -19.83 16.30 17.67
CA TYR A 130 -18.91 17.31 18.15
C TYR A 130 -17.46 16.88 17.91
N ILE A 131 -16.61 17.83 17.54
CA ILE A 131 -15.16 17.69 17.63
C ILE A 131 -14.66 18.48 18.83
N TYR A 132 -13.68 17.96 19.56
CA TYR A 132 -13.21 18.59 20.79
C TYR A 132 -11.75 18.22 21.12
N GLU A 133 -11.14 19.06 21.95
CA GLU A 133 -9.91 18.74 22.71
C GLU A 133 -10.14 19.22 24.15
N ASP A 134 -9.79 18.39 25.13
CA ASP A 134 -10.01 18.66 26.55
C ASP A 134 -8.74 19.10 27.28
N GLU A 135 -7.58 18.89 26.67
CA GLU A 135 -6.28 19.23 27.25
C GLU A 135 -6.02 20.74 27.12
N GLU A 136 -5.78 21.39 28.26
CA GLU A 136 -5.53 22.83 28.31
C GLU A 136 -4.21 23.17 27.62
N GLY A 137 -4.25 24.14 26.69
CA GLY A 137 -3.08 24.56 25.92
C GLY A 137 -2.75 23.68 24.71
N ALA A 138 -3.44 22.56 24.50
CA ALA A 138 -3.30 21.74 23.29
C ALA A 138 -4.13 22.30 22.13
N SER A 139 -3.65 22.20 20.89
CA SER A 139 -4.43 22.56 19.70
C SER A 139 -5.44 21.46 19.35
N LEU A 140 -6.61 21.83 18.81
CA LEU A 140 -7.66 20.88 18.37
C LEU A 140 -7.15 19.82 17.39
N LEU A 141 -6.17 20.16 16.55
CA LEU A 141 -5.44 19.18 15.76
C LEU A 141 -3.95 19.26 16.09
N GLY A 142 -3.39 18.09 16.40
CA GLY A 142 -1.96 17.90 16.55
C GLY A 142 -1.21 18.04 15.22
N ALA A 143 0.08 18.33 15.32
CA ALA A 143 0.95 18.63 14.17
C ALA A 143 1.01 17.53 13.10
N ALA A 144 0.66 16.28 13.43
CA ALA A 144 0.68 15.16 12.48
C ALA A 144 -0.69 14.84 11.86
N ALA A 145 -1.76 15.56 12.21
CA ALA A 145 -3.10 15.30 11.66
C ALA A 145 -3.14 15.39 10.13
N GLU A 146 -2.35 16.28 9.54
CA GLU A 146 -2.24 16.47 8.09
C GLU A 146 -1.14 15.61 7.43
N ASN A 147 -0.46 14.73 8.18
CA ASN A 147 0.55 13.84 7.62
C ASN A 147 -0.07 12.92 6.57
N CYS A 148 0.60 12.80 5.44
CA CYS A 148 0.25 11.88 4.36
C CYS A 148 1.09 10.60 4.49
N ILE A 149 0.53 9.48 4.01
CA ILE A 149 1.25 8.22 3.90
C ILE A 149 2.02 8.18 2.58
N PHE A 150 3.32 7.97 2.68
CA PHE A 150 4.24 7.74 1.57
C PHE A 150 4.76 6.31 1.62
N VAL A 151 5.07 5.76 0.45
CA VAL A 151 5.86 4.54 0.31
C VAL A 151 7.16 4.87 -0.41
N TYR A 152 8.29 4.50 0.17
CA TYR A 152 9.59 4.74 -0.44
C TYR A 152 10.59 3.63 -0.08
N ASP A 153 11.18 3.02 -1.10
CA ASP A 153 12.14 1.91 -0.96
C ASP A 153 11.58 0.79 -0.05
N GLY A 154 10.31 0.42 -0.28
CA GLY A 154 9.59 -0.59 0.49
C GLY A 154 9.20 -0.17 1.92
N ASN A 155 9.55 1.04 2.36
CA ASN A 155 9.17 1.57 3.67
C ASN A 155 7.87 2.37 3.59
N ILE A 156 7.05 2.30 4.64
CA ILE A 156 5.86 3.14 4.78
C ILE A 156 6.19 4.26 5.75
N ILE A 157 6.02 5.50 5.31
CA ILE A 157 6.43 6.70 6.04
C ILE A 157 5.23 7.63 6.14
N GLY A 158 4.84 7.99 7.36
CA GLY A 158 3.87 9.04 7.59
C GLY A 158 4.59 10.36 7.82
N ALA A 159 4.37 11.32 6.93
CA ALA A 159 5.09 12.59 6.94
C ALA A 159 4.23 13.75 6.44
N PRO A 160 4.50 14.99 6.86
CA PRO A 160 3.78 16.14 6.34
C PRO A 160 4.14 16.39 4.87
N LEU A 161 3.24 17.02 4.11
CA LEU A 161 3.49 17.41 2.72
C LEU A 161 4.56 18.50 2.58
N LYS A 162 4.79 19.29 3.64
CA LYS A 162 5.81 20.35 3.71
C LYS A 162 6.48 20.34 5.08
N GLY A 163 7.75 20.78 5.16
CA GLY A 163 8.53 20.82 6.40
C GLY A 163 9.25 19.50 6.71
N MET A 164 9.89 19.42 7.89
CA MET A 164 10.65 18.25 8.36
C MET A 164 11.79 17.82 7.41
N ASN A 165 12.42 18.80 6.75
CA ASN A 165 13.45 18.57 5.73
C ASN A 165 14.78 18.06 6.32
N ASP A 166 14.97 18.20 7.64
CA ASP A 166 16.14 17.71 8.36
C ASP A 166 16.20 16.17 8.42
N SER A 167 15.07 15.49 8.19
CA SER A 167 15.02 14.03 8.05
C SER A 167 15.27 13.63 6.59
N PRO A 168 16.43 12.99 6.28
CA PRO A 168 16.76 12.60 4.90
C PRO A 168 15.75 11.61 4.32
N LEU A 169 15.17 10.76 5.17
CA LEU A 169 14.17 9.77 4.77
C LEU A 169 12.86 10.44 4.36
N VAL A 170 12.38 11.41 5.14
CA VAL A 170 11.15 12.16 4.83
C VAL A 170 11.34 12.96 3.54
N ARG A 171 12.49 13.62 3.37
CA ARG A 171 12.81 14.34 2.14
C ARG A 171 12.79 13.43 0.92
N LYS A 172 13.50 12.29 0.98
CA LYS A 172 13.55 11.32 -0.12
C LYS A 172 12.17 10.72 -0.42
N ALA A 173 11.39 10.39 0.60
CA ALA A 173 10.04 9.86 0.40
C ALA A 173 9.11 10.87 -0.28
N ARG A 174 9.26 12.16 0.00
CA ARG A 174 8.49 13.22 -0.66
C ARG A 174 8.93 13.46 -2.12
N GLU A 175 10.23 13.40 -2.38
CA GLU A 175 10.80 13.68 -3.72
C GLU A 175 10.72 12.49 -4.68
N LYS A 176 10.90 11.28 -4.17
CA LYS A 176 11.08 10.05 -4.96
C LYS A 176 10.11 8.93 -4.61
N GLY A 177 9.42 9.03 -3.48
CA GLY A 177 8.46 8.03 -3.04
C GLY A 177 7.10 8.18 -3.69
N PHE A 178 6.27 7.16 -3.51
CA PHE A 178 4.88 7.15 -3.93
C PHE A 178 3.99 7.75 -2.83
N CYS A 179 3.31 8.85 -3.12
CA CYS A 179 2.35 9.47 -2.21
C CYS A 179 0.97 8.79 -2.39
N THR A 180 0.43 8.20 -1.32
CA THR A 180 -0.90 7.54 -1.36
C THR A 180 -2.06 8.53 -1.48
N GLY A 181 -1.83 9.80 -1.13
CA GLY A 181 -2.89 10.81 -0.96
C GLY A 181 -3.70 10.65 0.33
N ILE A 182 -3.48 9.59 1.11
CA ILE A 182 -4.19 9.33 2.36
C ILE A 182 -3.54 10.11 3.50
N LYS A 183 -4.28 11.02 4.11
CA LYS A 183 -3.86 11.71 5.34
C LYS A 183 -4.28 10.95 6.59
N TYR A 184 -3.64 11.24 7.71
CA TYR A 184 -4.02 10.67 9.00
C TYR A 184 -5.46 11.03 9.37
N LEU A 185 -5.83 12.30 9.17
CA LEU A 185 -7.19 12.79 9.42
C LEU A 185 -8.26 12.05 8.60
N ASP A 186 -7.94 11.61 7.37
CA ASP A 186 -8.86 10.82 6.54
C ASP A 186 -9.26 9.52 7.21
N GLY A 187 -8.27 8.80 7.75
CA GLY A 187 -8.49 7.54 8.43
C GLY A 187 -9.20 7.69 9.77
N VAL A 188 -8.80 8.70 10.56
CA VAL A 188 -9.46 9.05 11.82
C VAL A 188 -10.94 9.39 11.61
N ALA A 189 -11.26 10.23 10.61
CA ALA A 189 -12.63 10.60 10.30
C ALA A 189 -13.45 9.40 9.81
N SER A 190 -12.91 8.56 8.92
CA SER A 190 -13.57 7.33 8.47
C SER A 190 -13.90 6.40 9.64
N TYR A 191 -12.94 6.19 10.54
CA TYR A 191 -13.11 5.34 11.72
C TYR A 191 -14.17 5.87 12.68
N ALA A 192 -14.11 7.16 13.01
CA ALA A 192 -15.04 7.77 13.94
C ALA A 192 -16.49 7.65 13.43
N VAL A 193 -16.72 7.92 12.14
CA VAL A 193 -18.06 7.78 11.55
C VAL A 193 -18.51 6.32 11.53
N ALA A 194 -17.64 5.37 11.14
CA ALA A 194 -17.98 3.95 11.16
C ALA A 194 -18.41 3.50 12.58
N LYS A 195 -17.71 3.98 13.62
CA LYS A 195 -18.05 3.71 15.02
C LYS A 195 -19.34 4.39 15.48
N ILE A 196 -19.65 5.58 15.00
CA ILE A 196 -20.94 6.25 15.26
C ILE A 196 -22.08 5.44 14.63
N GLU A 197 -21.93 4.99 13.38
CA GLU A 197 -22.92 4.14 12.72
C GLU A 197 -23.09 2.78 13.42
N GLU A 198 -22.01 2.17 13.87
CA GLU A 198 -22.03 0.95 14.69
C GLU A 198 -22.79 1.17 16.01
N ALA A 199 -22.50 2.27 16.72
CA ALA A 199 -23.17 2.65 17.96
C ALA A 199 -24.67 2.88 17.76
N LEU A 200 -25.06 3.50 16.64
CA LEU A 200 -26.46 3.70 16.26
C LEU A 200 -27.20 2.37 16.07
N ARG A 201 -26.58 1.39 15.41
CA ARG A 201 -27.14 0.04 15.22
C ARG A 201 -27.29 -0.70 16.55
N LYS A 202 -26.30 -0.59 17.43
CA LYS A 202 -26.33 -1.19 18.78
C LYS A 202 -27.26 -0.48 19.76
N GLY A 203 -27.84 0.67 19.38
CA GLY A 203 -28.75 1.43 20.24
C GLY A 203 -28.06 2.17 21.38
N LEU A 204 -26.76 2.48 21.24
CA LEU A 204 -26.03 3.29 22.20
C LEU A 204 -26.49 4.76 22.13
N LYS A 205 -26.38 5.47 23.26
CA LYS A 205 -26.75 6.89 23.39
C LYS A 205 -25.60 7.85 23.11
N VAL A 206 -24.37 7.39 23.33
CA VAL A 206 -23.15 8.19 23.14
C VAL A 206 -22.10 7.30 22.48
N ALA A 207 -21.38 7.86 21.53
CA ALA A 207 -20.14 7.29 21.00
C ALA A 207 -19.05 8.35 21.16
N ASP A 208 -17.96 8.00 21.82
CA ASP A 208 -16.84 8.91 22.04
C ASP A 208 -15.55 8.26 21.56
N ILE A 209 -14.91 8.89 20.58
CA ILE A 209 -13.73 8.39 19.90
C ILE A 209 -12.62 9.42 20.10
N ARG A 210 -11.52 9.02 20.73
CA ARG A 210 -10.38 9.89 20.97
C ARG A 210 -9.09 9.29 20.46
N ILE A 211 -8.38 10.05 19.62
CA ILE A 211 -7.07 9.65 19.07
C ILE A 211 -6.04 10.71 19.42
N LYS A 212 -5.12 10.36 20.32
CA LYS A 212 -4.05 11.26 20.78
C LYS A 212 -2.80 11.14 19.93
N MET A 213 -2.19 9.95 19.94
CA MET A 213 -0.90 9.68 19.31
C MET A 213 -1.00 8.50 18.36
N VAL A 214 -0.47 8.66 17.15
CA VAL A 214 -0.28 7.58 16.19
C VAL A 214 1.05 6.90 16.47
N LYS A 215 1.02 5.58 16.60
CA LYS A 215 2.20 4.71 16.75
C LYS A 215 2.25 3.63 15.67
N ARG A 216 1.09 3.28 15.10
CA ARG A 216 0.90 2.21 14.11
C ARG A 216 -0.15 2.62 13.09
N LEU A 217 -0.18 1.95 11.94
CA LEU A 217 -1.18 2.20 10.89
C LEU A 217 -2.63 2.07 11.40
N SER A 218 -2.87 1.13 12.33
CA SER A 218 -4.18 0.92 12.91
C SER A 218 -4.73 2.14 13.65
N ASP A 219 -3.87 3.01 14.18
CA ASP A 219 -4.28 4.20 14.94
C ASP A 219 -4.84 5.30 14.02
N VAL A 220 -4.50 5.24 12.73
CA VAL A 220 -5.08 6.05 11.65
C VAL A 220 -5.98 5.21 10.75
N ASN A 221 -6.57 4.13 11.29
CA ASN A 221 -7.54 3.29 10.59
C ASN A 221 -7.02 2.66 9.29
N LEU A 222 -5.72 2.43 9.17
CA LEU A 222 -5.12 1.80 8.00
C LEU A 222 -4.66 0.38 8.31
N GLU A 223 -4.76 -0.48 7.30
CA GLU A 223 -4.15 -1.80 7.30
C GLU A 223 -3.50 -2.13 5.95
N LEU A 224 -2.57 -3.07 6.00
CA LEU A 224 -1.89 -3.63 4.84
C LEU A 224 -2.44 -5.02 4.53
N SER A 225 -2.38 -5.40 3.26
CA SER A 225 -2.54 -6.80 2.88
C SER A 225 -1.52 -7.70 3.59
N GLY A 226 -1.90 -8.96 3.85
CA GLY A 226 -1.01 -9.94 4.48
C GLY A 226 0.28 -10.17 3.66
N THR A 227 0.18 -10.11 2.34
CA THR A 227 1.32 -10.22 1.41
C THR A 227 2.28 -9.05 1.56
N ALA A 228 1.79 -7.80 1.55
CA ALA A 228 2.63 -6.62 1.74
C ALA A 228 3.27 -6.57 3.13
N ARG A 229 2.54 -6.96 4.17
CA ARG A 229 3.08 -7.04 5.53
C ARG A 229 4.24 -8.05 5.65
N ARG A 230 4.10 -9.23 5.03
CA ARG A 230 5.16 -10.24 4.94
C ARG A 230 6.35 -9.73 4.15
N PHE A 231 6.13 -9.07 3.01
CA PHE A 231 7.18 -8.44 2.22
C PHE A 231 8.00 -7.44 3.05
N ILE A 232 7.34 -6.48 3.70
CA ILE A 232 8.01 -5.46 4.52
C ILE A 232 8.86 -6.10 5.61
N THR A 233 8.33 -7.11 6.30
CA THR A 233 9.05 -7.78 7.39
C THR A 233 10.21 -8.64 6.87
N GLY A 234 9.99 -9.39 5.78
CA GLY A 234 11.00 -10.25 5.16
C GLY A 234 12.17 -9.47 4.59
N GLN A 235 11.91 -8.31 3.99
CA GLN A 235 12.92 -7.42 3.41
C GLN A 235 13.50 -6.41 4.42
N LYS A 236 13.23 -6.59 5.72
CA LYS A 236 13.69 -5.72 6.83
C LYS A 236 13.34 -4.23 6.63
N LYS A 237 12.23 -3.96 5.93
CA LYS A 237 11.68 -2.61 5.74
C LYS A 237 10.87 -2.19 6.96
N ARG A 238 10.55 -0.90 7.08
CA ARG A 238 9.93 -0.31 8.28
C ARG A 238 8.63 0.42 7.97
N ILE A 239 7.72 0.41 8.95
CA ILE A 239 6.50 1.23 8.97
C ILE A 239 6.70 2.31 10.05
N MET A 240 6.81 3.57 9.62
CA MET A 240 7.15 4.72 10.44
C MET A 240 6.06 5.78 10.31
N VAL A 241 4.96 5.58 11.05
CA VAL A 241 3.75 6.42 10.97
C VAL A 241 3.47 7.14 12.29
N THR A 242 4.48 7.66 12.96
CA THR A 242 4.31 8.24 14.30
C THR A 242 3.91 9.71 14.26
N GLY A 243 3.09 10.16 15.21
CA GLY A 243 2.86 11.59 15.43
C GLY A 243 1.60 11.94 16.22
N PRO A 244 1.51 13.15 16.79
CA PRO A 244 0.34 13.63 17.52
C PRO A 244 -0.82 14.05 16.61
N ILE A 245 -2.04 13.59 16.91
CA ILE A 245 -3.29 14.03 16.26
C ILE A 245 -4.20 14.80 17.21
N PHE A 246 -4.28 14.41 18.49
CA PHE A 246 -5.08 15.10 19.52
C PHE A 246 -6.50 15.51 19.06
N LEU A 247 -7.30 14.54 18.61
CA LEU A 247 -8.67 14.78 18.17
C LEU A 247 -9.67 13.89 18.91
N GLY A 248 -10.62 14.52 19.60
CA GLY A 248 -11.81 13.89 20.15
C GLY A 248 -13.02 14.10 19.24
N ILE A 249 -13.82 13.05 19.03
CA ILE A 249 -15.05 13.08 18.26
C ILE A 249 -16.14 12.41 19.10
N ARG A 250 -17.12 13.21 19.56
CA ARG A 250 -18.24 12.75 20.38
C ARG A 250 -19.54 12.84 19.60
N ALA A 251 -20.31 11.78 19.59
CA ALA A 251 -21.66 11.75 19.05
C ALA A 251 -22.69 11.51 20.16
N GLU A 252 -23.69 12.37 20.23
CA GLU A 252 -24.85 12.28 21.12
C GLU A 252 -26.06 11.86 20.29
N ILE A 253 -26.64 10.71 20.67
CA ILE A 253 -27.71 10.04 19.93
C ILE A 253 -29.01 10.19 20.71
N SER A 254 -29.98 10.87 20.10
CA SER A 254 -31.33 11.00 20.63
C SER A 254 -32.24 9.92 20.02
N LYS A 255 -33.18 9.45 20.83
CA LYS A 255 -34.27 8.57 20.36
C LYS A 255 -35.18 9.29 19.39
#